data_AF-A0A084ST88-F1
#
_entry.id   AF-A0A084ST88-F1
#
_cell.length_a   1.000
_cell.length_b   1.000
_cell.length_c   1.000
_cell.angle_alpha   90.00
_cell.angle_beta   90.00
_cell.angle_gamma   90.00
#
_symmetry.space_group_name_H-M   'P 1'
#
loop_
_entity.id
_entity.type
_entity.pdbx_description
1 polymer ?
#
loop_
_entity_poly.entity_id
_entity_poly.type
_entity_poly.pdbx_seq_one_letter_code
_entity_poly.pdbx_strand_id
1 'polypeptide(L)'
;MRSFDMRIGYQSGQSGDAKYILCHETWRSNVTLASALQQVSTFSEAHPQELIVLDFHRFNSMNKDAFDLAGLIQTLKQQLGTRLLPPSARSWTLGEISQRCCGASRPQSRP
;
A
#
# COMPACT_ATOMS: atom_id res chain seq x y z
N MET A 1 5.32 5.38 -12.84
CA MET A 1 5.23 4.11 -12.08
C MET A 1 6.29 4.15 -11.00
N ARG A 2 5.86 4.01 -9.75
CA ARG A 2 6.71 4.05 -8.56
C ARG A 2 6.45 2.79 -7.76
N SER A 3 7.50 2.25 -7.13
CA SER A 3 7.41 1.05 -6.29
C SER A 3 7.98 1.35 -4.91
N PHE A 4 7.28 0.87 -3.88
CA PHE A 4 7.73 0.93 -2.49
C PHE A 4 7.88 -0.48 -1.95
N ASP A 5 9.09 -0.85 -1.54
CA ASP A 5 9.35 -2.05 -0.74
C ASP A 5 9.08 -1.71 0.74
N MET A 6 8.13 -2.39 1.34
CA MET A 6 7.68 -2.16 2.71
C MET A 6 7.83 -3.41 3.54
N ARG A 7 8.66 -3.32 4.58
CA ARG A 7 8.83 -4.37 5.59
C ARG A 7 7.99 -4.04 6.80
N ILE A 8 7.09 -4.97 7.18
CA ILE A 8 6.08 -4.69 8.21
C ILE A 8 6.45 -5.36 9.53
N GLY A 9 6.56 -4.52 10.57
CA GLY A 9 6.66 -4.94 11.95
C GLY A 9 5.29 -4.99 12.62
N TYR A 10 4.96 -6.09 13.28
CA TYR A 10 3.77 -6.26 14.09
C TYR A 10 4.10 -6.12 15.58
N GLN A 11 3.39 -5.22 16.27
CA GLN A 11 3.53 -4.94 17.70
C GLN A 11 2.28 -5.43 18.43
N SER A 12 2.30 -6.67 18.93
CA SER A 12 1.15 -7.33 19.56
C SER A 12 0.61 -6.63 20.82
N GLY A 13 1.48 -5.93 21.54
CA GLY A 13 1.11 -5.13 22.71
C GLY A 13 0.61 -3.71 22.38
N GLN A 14 0.46 -3.37 21.11
CA GLN A 14 -0.02 -2.06 20.67
C GLN A 14 -1.38 -2.18 19.96
N SER A 15 -2.13 -1.08 19.95
CA SER A 15 -3.44 -0.98 19.31
C SER A 15 -3.50 0.23 18.37
N GLY A 16 -4.54 0.26 17.54
CA GLY A 16 -4.71 1.32 16.54
C GLY A 16 -3.53 1.40 15.57
N ASP A 17 -3.12 2.62 15.22
CA ASP A 17 -2.07 2.87 14.24
C ASP A 17 -0.68 2.36 14.65
N ALA A 18 -0.43 2.21 15.96
CA ALA A 18 0.83 1.70 16.48
C ALA A 18 0.98 0.17 16.35
N LYS A 19 -0.09 -0.54 15.94
CA LYS A 19 -0.09 -2.00 15.81
C LYS A 19 0.83 -2.49 14.69
N TYR A 20 0.94 -1.72 13.61
CA TYR A 20 1.78 -2.03 12.46
C TYR A 20 2.72 -0.86 12.15
N ILE A 21 4.01 -1.14 12.06
CA ILE A 21 5.04 -0.16 11.74
C ILE A 21 5.87 -0.61 10.54
N LEU A 22 6.51 0.33 9.87
CA LEU A 22 7.62 0.01 8.97
C LEU A 22 8.84 -0.38 9.81
N CYS A 23 9.59 -1.36 9.34
CA CYS A 23 10.79 -1.85 10.03
C CYS A 23 11.92 -2.10 9.03
N HIS A 24 13.13 -2.23 9.54
CA HIS A 24 14.26 -2.72 8.76
C HIS A 24 14.92 -3.85 9.55
N GLU A 25 14.66 -5.09 9.15
CA GLU A 25 15.02 -6.28 9.93
C GLU A 25 14.40 -6.23 11.34
N THR A 26 15.22 -6.18 12.38
CA THR A 26 14.81 -6.05 13.78
C THR A 26 14.70 -4.60 14.24
N TRP A 27 15.07 -3.63 13.40
CA TRP A 27 15.00 -2.21 13.74
C TRP A 27 13.60 -1.65 13.54
N ARG A 28 13.03 -1.10 14.61
CA ARG A 28 11.72 -0.44 14.61
C ARG A 28 11.87 0.98 14.09
N SER A 29 11.08 1.34 13.09
CA SER A 29 10.91 2.76 12.75
C SER A 29 9.80 3.38 13.58
N ASN A 30 9.79 4.72 13.65
CA ASN A 30 8.67 5.48 14.24
C ASN A 30 7.55 5.72 13.22
N VAL A 31 7.64 5.13 12.01
CA VAL A 31 6.64 5.30 10.96
C VAL A 31 5.63 4.17 11.06
N THR A 32 4.39 4.53 11.40
CA THR A 32 3.27 3.59 11.38
C THR A 32 2.89 3.26 9.94
N LEU A 33 2.40 2.04 9.71
CA LEU A 33 1.84 1.66 8.42
C LEU A 33 0.69 2.59 8.04
N ALA A 34 -0.17 2.95 8.99
CA ALA A 34 -1.27 3.88 8.77
C ALA A 34 -0.78 5.23 8.20
N SER A 35 0.24 5.83 8.81
CA SER A 35 0.84 7.09 8.33
C SER A 35 1.44 6.94 6.92
N ALA A 36 2.13 5.83 6.65
CA ALA A 36 2.69 5.55 5.34
C ALA A 36 1.59 5.41 4.26
N LEU A 37 0.52 4.67 4.55
CA LEU A 37 -0.62 4.50 3.64
C LEU A 37 -1.39 5.80 3.40
N GLN A 38 -1.51 6.64 4.42
CA GLN A 38 -2.09 7.97 4.28
C GLN A 38 -1.26 8.82 3.32
N GLN A 39 0.08 8.85 3.46
CA GLN A 39 0.96 9.57 2.54
C GLN A 39 0.87 9.04 1.11
N VAL A 40 0.83 7.71 0.93
CA VAL A 40 0.61 7.08 -0.38
C VAL A 40 -0.73 7.52 -0.98
N SER A 41 -1.80 7.55 -0.16
CA SER A 41 -3.12 7.97 -0.61
C SER A 41 -3.14 9.42 -1.03
N THR A 42 -2.60 10.33 -0.21
CA THR A 42 -2.48 11.76 -0.54
C THR A 42 -1.67 11.98 -1.81
N PHE A 43 -0.56 11.26 -1.99
CA PHE A 43 0.23 11.33 -3.21
C PHE A 43 -0.56 10.83 -4.43
N SER A 44 -1.27 9.70 -4.29
CA SER A 44 -2.09 9.14 -5.37
C SER A 44 -3.24 10.07 -5.77
N GLU A 45 -3.81 10.82 -4.82
CA GLU A 45 -4.84 11.83 -5.09
C GLU A 45 -4.28 13.05 -5.81
N ALA A 46 -3.10 13.53 -5.39
CA ALA A 46 -2.43 14.66 -6.03
C ALA A 46 -1.90 14.34 -7.45
N HIS A 47 -1.66 13.06 -7.75
CA HIS A 47 -1.10 12.59 -9.01
C HIS A 47 -1.90 11.41 -9.58
N PRO A 48 -3.13 11.64 -10.07
CA PRO A 48 -4.03 10.56 -10.49
C PRO A 48 -3.48 9.71 -11.64
N GLN A 49 -2.58 10.25 -12.46
CA GLN A 49 -1.91 9.54 -13.54
C GLN A 49 -0.81 8.55 -13.09
N GLU A 50 -0.41 8.57 -11.81
CA GLU A 50 0.65 7.71 -11.30
C GLU A 50 0.10 6.38 -10.80
N LEU A 51 0.78 5.31 -11.21
CA LEU A 51 0.58 3.98 -10.64
C LEU A 51 1.64 3.73 -9.55
N ILE A 52 1.16 3.33 -8.38
CA ILE A 52 1.98 3.01 -7.22
C ILE A 52 1.87 1.52 -6.94
N VAL A 53 3.00 0.82 -6.88
CA VAL A 53 3.08 -0.57 -6.45
C VAL A 53 3.61 -0.60 -5.02
N LEU A 54 2.83 -1.20 -4.11
CA LEU A 54 3.25 -1.45 -2.74
C LEU A 54 3.63 -2.93 -2.63
N ASP A 55 4.92 -3.19 -2.45
CA ASP A 55 5.44 -4.53 -2.20
C ASP A 55 5.61 -4.73 -0.68
N PHE A 56 4.78 -5.58 -0.09
CA PHE A 56 4.87 -5.92 1.33
C PHE A 56 5.82 -7.10 1.50
N HIS A 57 7.11 -6.80 1.65
CA HIS A 57 8.16 -7.79 1.78
C HIS A 57 8.50 -8.02 3.26
N ARG A 58 8.38 -9.27 3.74
CA ARG A 58 8.64 -9.69 5.15
C ARG A 58 7.65 -9.17 6.19
N PHE A 59 7.21 -10.09 7.04
CA PHE A 59 6.30 -9.85 8.16
C PHE A 59 7.00 -10.24 9.45
N ASN A 60 7.45 -9.25 10.22
CA ASN A 60 8.24 -9.47 11.42
C ASN A 60 7.38 -9.25 12.66
N SER A 61 7.37 -10.22 13.57
CA SER A 61 6.76 -10.03 14.89
C SER A 61 7.78 -9.41 15.83
N MET A 62 7.44 -8.24 16.40
CA MET A 62 8.33 -7.50 17.30
C MET A 62 8.35 -8.07 18.72
N ASN A 63 7.40 -8.95 19.05
CA ASN A 63 7.17 -9.48 20.40
C ASN A 63 7.20 -11.02 20.46
N LYS A 64 7.67 -11.70 19.40
CA LYS A 64 7.68 -13.16 19.23
C LYS A 64 6.30 -13.83 19.11
N ASP A 65 5.22 -13.06 19.13
CA ASP A 65 3.86 -13.56 18.87
C ASP A 65 3.65 -13.89 17.39
N ALA A 66 2.59 -14.65 17.09
CA ALA A 66 2.17 -14.87 15.71
C ALA A 66 1.82 -13.54 15.02
N PHE A 67 2.24 -13.38 13.77
CA PHE A 67 1.93 -12.18 12.99
C PHE A 67 0.44 -12.12 12.65
N ASP A 68 -0.22 -11.00 12.96
CA ASP A 68 -1.64 -10.79 12.64
C ASP A 68 -1.83 -10.34 11.18
N LEU A 69 -1.77 -11.31 10.26
CA LEU A 69 -1.97 -11.07 8.83
C LEU A 69 -3.41 -10.65 8.49
N ALA A 70 -4.41 -11.20 9.18
CA ALA A 70 -5.80 -10.86 8.95
C ALA A 70 -6.09 -9.40 9.30
N GLY A 71 -5.58 -8.94 10.46
CA GLY A 71 -5.65 -7.54 10.85
C GLY A 71 -4.90 -6.61 9.91
N LEU A 72 -3.76 -7.06 9.35
CA LEU A 72 -3.02 -6.28 8.35
C LEU A 72 -3.86 -6.08 7.09
N ILE A 73 -4.42 -7.16 6.54
CA ILE A 73 -5.28 -7.10 5.34
C ILE A 73 -6.48 -6.19 5.59
N GLN A 74 -7.09 -6.27 6.77
CA GLN A 74 -8.21 -5.41 7.13
C GLN A 74 -7.80 -3.93 7.17
N THR A 75 -6.63 -3.64 7.75
CA THR A 75 -6.06 -2.28 7.79
C THR A 75 -5.82 -1.74 6.38
N LEU A 76 -5.22 -2.55 5.49
CA LEU A 76 -4.99 -2.18 4.09
C LEU A 76 -6.31 -1.87 3.36
N LYS A 77 -7.33 -2.71 3.54
CA LYS A 77 -8.65 -2.49 2.94
C LYS A 77 -9.33 -1.23 3.47
N GLN A 78 -9.21 -0.94 4.75
CA GLN A 78 -9.80 0.26 5.36
C GLN A 78 -9.13 1.54 4.87
N GLN A 79 -7.80 1.54 4.75
CA GLN A 79 -7.03 2.74 4.39
C GLN A 79 -7.01 3.01 2.88
N LEU A 80 -6.87 1.96 2.05
CA LEU A 80 -6.75 2.11 0.60
C LEU A 80 -8.10 1.93 -0.12
N GLY A 81 -9.04 1.18 0.46
CA GLY A 81 -10.41 1.06 -0.05
C GLY A 81 -10.49 0.72 -1.53
N THR A 82 -11.20 1.57 -2.28
CA THR A 82 -11.43 1.44 -3.73
C THR A 82 -10.18 1.70 -4.58
N ARG A 83 -9.07 2.15 -3.98
CA ARG A 83 -7.78 2.34 -4.68
C ARG A 83 -6.99 1.04 -4.83
N LEU A 84 -7.40 -0.02 -4.13
CA LEU A 84 -6.81 -1.33 -4.32
C LEU A 84 -7.27 -1.94 -5.64
N LEU A 85 -6.32 -2.46 -6.39
CA LEU A 85 -6.65 -3.26 -7.57
C LEU A 85 -7.28 -4.59 -7.12
N PRO A 86 -8.43 -4.98 -7.69
CA PRO A 86 -9.02 -6.27 -7.39
C PRO A 86 -8.12 -7.39 -7.92
N PRO A 87 -8.19 -8.62 -7.37
CA PRO A 87 -7.43 -9.75 -7.88
C PRO A 87 -7.64 -10.03 -9.38
N SER A 88 -8.83 -9.69 -9.90
CA SER A 88 -9.17 -9.80 -11.33
C SER A 88 -8.36 -8.84 -12.22
N ALA A 89 -7.74 -7.80 -11.66
CA ALA A 89 -6.87 -6.89 -12.38
C ALA A 89 -5.49 -7.48 -12.70
N ARG A 90 -5.18 -8.69 -12.22
CA ARG A 90 -3.90 -9.37 -12.48
C ARG A 90 -3.61 -9.60 -13.96
N SER A 91 -4.64 -9.74 -14.79
CA SER A 91 -4.52 -9.90 -16.24
C SER A 91 -4.47 -8.57 -17.00
N TRP A 92 -4.65 -7.43 -16.31
CA TRP A 92 -4.72 -6.14 -16.96
C TRP A 92 -3.31 -5.66 -17.32
N THR A 93 -3.21 -5.09 -18.50
CA THR A 93 -2.05 -4.30 -18.92
C THR A 93 -1.99 -2.99 -18.12
N LEU A 94 -0.81 -2.35 -18.09
CA LEU A 94 -0.65 -1.02 -17.50
C LEU A 94 -1.60 0.02 -18.15
N GLY A 95 -1.88 -0.13 -19.44
CA GLY A 95 -2.83 0.73 -20.15
C GLY A 95 -4.26 0.56 -19.64
N GLU A 96 -4.71 -0.68 -19.41
CA GLU A 96 -6.04 -0.96 -18.86
C GLU A 96 -6.19 -0.51 -17.41
N ILE A 97 -5.15 -0.66 -16.59
CA ILE A 97 -5.12 -0.13 -15.22
C ILE A 97 -5.27 1.41 -15.25
N SER A 98 -4.47 2.09 -16.06
CA SER A 98 -4.54 3.55 -16.17
C SER A 98 -5.92 4.02 -16.65
N GLN A 99 -6.49 3.39 -17.67
CA GLN A 99 -7.82 3.78 -18.18
C GLN A 99 -8.93 3.59 -17.16
N ARG A 100 -8.92 2.48 -16.40
CA ARG A 100 -10.01 2.12 -15.49
C ARG A 100 -9.89 2.77 -14.11
N CYS A 101 -8.67 3.11 -13.67
CA CYS A 101 -8.42 3.62 -12.33
C CYS A 101 -8.06 5.11 -12.29
N CYS A 102 -7.49 5.67 -13.36
CA CYS A 102 -6.95 7.03 -13.36
C CYS A 102 -7.80 8.03 -14.16
N GLY A 103 -8.81 7.58 -14.91
CA GLY A 103 -9.63 8.43 -15.77
C GLY A 103 -8.84 8.96 -16.97
N ALA A 104 -9.10 8.43 -18.15
CA ALA A 104 -8.37 8.80 -19.36
C ALA A 104 -8.44 10.32 -19.64
N SER A 105 -7.28 10.93 -19.85
CA SER A 105 -7.13 12.20 -20.57
C SER A 105 -5.83 12.17 -21.37
N ARG A 106 -5.81 11.46 -22.49
CA ARG A 106 -4.90 11.78 -23.59
C ARG A 106 -5.75 12.30 -24.75
N PRO A 107 -5.68 13.60 -25.10
CA PRO A 107 -6.05 14.03 -26.44
C PRO A 107 -5.10 13.33 -27.41
N GLN A 108 -5.65 12.71 -28.45
CA GLN A 108 -4.87 12.25 -29.58
C GLN A 108 -4.23 13.47 -30.26
N SER A 109 -2.91 13.47 -30.40
CA SER A 109 -2.24 14.31 -31.38
C SER A 109 -1.35 13.42 -32.24
N ARG A 110 -1.87 13.02 -33.40
CA ARG A 110 -1.06 12.72 -34.59
C ARG A 110 -0.71 14.05 -35.25
N PRO A 111 0.50 14.17 -35.80
CA PRO A 111 0.64 13.98 -37.25
C PRO A 111 1.30 12.65 -37.60
#